data_AF-A0A834AIB9-F1
#
_entry.id   AF-A0A834AIB9-F1
#
_cell.length_a   1.000
_cell.length_b   1.000
_cell.length_c   1.000
_cell.angle_alpha   90.00
_cell.angle_beta   90.00
_cell.angle_gamma   90.00
#
_symmetry.space_group_name_H-M   'P 1'
#
loop_
_entity.id
_entity.type
_entity.pdbx_description
1 polymer ?
#
loop_
_entity_poly.entity_id
_entity_poly.type
_entity_poly.pdbx_seq_one_letter_code
_entity_poly.pdbx_strand_id
1 'polypeptide(L)'
;MRDCLSLKFKPLFPIQFFFILFLIFTAEVAAAVVALVYTTMAEHFLTLVIVPAIEKDYGSQKDFTQVWNSTMEGLKCCGFNNYTDFENSPYFKENNAFPPYCCFDNVVNSTDTEACTKKRAEDKVVQGCFKQLLKSIRTNAVTVGGVAAGIGGLELAAMAVSLYLYCNMK
;
A
#
# COMPACT_ATOMS: atom_id res chain seq x y z
N MET A 1 -13.30 11.40 -39.17
CA MET A 1 -11.84 11.41 -38.95
C MET A 1 -11.07 12.28 -39.97
N ARG A 2 -11.68 13.33 -40.57
CA ARG A 2 -11.04 14.09 -41.68
C ARG A 2 -10.83 15.59 -41.43
N ASP A 3 -11.24 16.14 -40.29
CA ASP A 3 -11.20 17.60 -40.05
C ASP A 3 -10.37 18.01 -38.81
N CYS A 4 -9.28 17.29 -38.51
CA CYS A 4 -8.36 17.71 -37.43
C CYS A 4 -7.24 18.67 -37.90
N LEU A 5 -7.06 18.87 -39.21
CA LEU A 5 -5.90 19.55 -39.82
C LEU A 5 -6.09 21.07 -40.05
N SER A 6 -6.84 21.76 -39.20
CA SER A 6 -6.82 23.23 -39.18
C SER A 6 -6.35 23.74 -37.82
N LEU A 7 -5.06 24.07 -37.74
CA LEU A 7 -4.43 24.79 -36.64
C LEU A 7 -4.91 26.26 -36.64
N LYS A 8 -6.18 26.51 -36.30
CA LYS A 8 -6.67 27.84 -35.93
C LYS A 8 -6.89 27.88 -34.42
N PHE A 9 -6.00 28.57 -33.70
CA PHE A 9 -6.08 29.01 -32.30
C PHE A 9 -7.04 28.19 -31.41
N LYS A 10 -6.80 26.88 -31.30
CA LYS A 10 -7.61 25.99 -30.47
C LYS A 10 -7.19 26.16 -29.01
N PRO A 11 -8.10 26.10 -28.04
CA PRO A 11 -7.70 26.05 -26.63
C PRO A 11 -6.73 24.86 -26.47
N LEU A 12 -5.51 25.16 -26.03
CA LEU A 12 -4.43 24.18 -25.86
C LEU A 12 -4.72 23.18 -24.72
N PHE A 13 -5.56 23.61 -23.77
CA PHE A 13 -5.90 22.91 -22.55
C PHE A 13 -6.45 21.47 -22.74
N PRO A 14 -7.44 21.18 -23.61
CA PRO A 14 -7.93 19.81 -23.83
C PRO A 14 -6.87 18.86 -24.40
N ILE A 15 -5.97 19.35 -25.27
CA ILE A 15 -4.86 18.52 -25.79
C ILE A 15 -3.83 18.25 -24.69
N GLN A 16 -3.46 19.27 -23.92
CA GLN A 16 -2.53 19.12 -22.79
C GLN A 16 -3.06 18.12 -21.76
N PHE A 17 -4.34 18.26 -21.41
CA PHE A 17 -5.01 17.37 -20.47
C PHE A 17 -5.03 15.92 -20.98
N PHE A 18 -5.31 15.70 -22.28
CA PHE A 18 -5.20 14.37 -22.89
C PHE A 18 -3.80 13.77 -22.73
N PHE A 19 -2.74 14.52 -23.04
CA PHE A 19 -1.37 13.99 -22.92
C PHE A 19 -0.98 13.68 -21.49
N ILE A 20 -1.41 14.50 -20.52
CA ILE A 20 -1.16 14.23 -19.10
C ILE A 20 -1.84 12.93 -18.68
N LEU A 21 -3.13 12.74 -19.01
CA LEU A 21 -3.85 11.51 -18.69
C LEU A 21 -3.26 10.28 -19.37
N PHE A 22 -2.82 10.43 -20.63
CA PHE A 22 -2.17 9.34 -21.35
C PHE A 22 -0.86 8.92 -20.66
N LEU A 23 -0.04 9.87 -20.21
CA LEU A 23 1.17 9.58 -19.45
C LEU A 23 0.86 8.87 -18.13
N ILE A 24 -0.16 9.32 -17.40
CA ILE A 24 -0.60 8.66 -16.16
C ILE A 24 -1.04 7.23 -16.43
N PHE A 25 -1.91 7.00 -17.41
CA PHE A 25 -2.37 5.67 -17.79
C PHE A 25 -1.21 4.73 -18.14
N THR A 26 -0.22 5.21 -18.91
CA THR A 26 0.98 4.40 -19.22
C THR A 26 1.83 4.09 -17.99
N ALA A 27 1.95 5.04 -17.05
CA ALA A 27 2.64 4.84 -15.79
C ALA A 27 1.91 3.83 -14.89
N GLU A 28 0.56 3.88 -14.83
CA GLU A 28 -0.25 2.90 -14.10
C GLU A 28 -0.07 1.48 -14.65
N VAL A 29 -0.11 1.31 -15.97
CA VAL A 29 0.13 0.01 -16.61
C VAL A 29 1.54 -0.49 -16.32
N ALA A 30 2.55 0.37 -16.43
CA ALA A 30 3.93 0.01 -16.11
C ALA A 30 4.09 -0.40 -14.63
N ALA A 31 3.52 0.37 -13.71
CA ALA A 31 3.54 0.07 -12.28
C ALA A 31 2.83 -1.26 -11.98
N ALA A 32 1.70 -1.53 -12.60
CA ALA A 32 0.97 -2.80 -12.46
C ALA A 32 1.84 -3.99 -12.91
N VAL A 33 2.51 -3.89 -14.06
CA VAL A 33 3.41 -4.94 -14.56
C VAL A 33 4.57 -5.16 -13.59
N VAL A 34 5.22 -4.08 -13.13
CA VAL A 34 6.33 -4.18 -12.17
C VAL A 34 5.89 -4.82 -10.86
N ALA A 35 4.74 -4.38 -10.32
CA ALA A 35 4.19 -4.92 -9.09
C ALA A 35 3.85 -6.41 -9.22
N LEU A 36 3.34 -6.87 -10.37
CA LEU A 36 3.02 -8.28 -10.60
C LEU A 36 4.28 -9.15 -10.76
N VAL A 37 5.31 -8.66 -11.46
CA VAL A 37 6.50 -9.45 -11.80
C VAL A 37 7.53 -9.48 -10.66
N TYR A 38 7.74 -8.37 -9.96
CA TYR A 38 8.88 -8.19 -9.06
C TYR A 38 8.52 -8.27 -7.56
N THR A 39 7.43 -8.93 -7.19
CA THR A 39 6.98 -9.05 -5.79
C THR A 39 8.05 -9.56 -4.83
N THR A 40 8.84 -10.57 -5.23
CA THR A 40 9.91 -11.15 -4.41
C THR A 40 11.10 -10.20 -4.23
N MET A 41 11.44 -9.45 -5.27
CA MET A 41 12.49 -8.42 -5.20
C MET A 41 12.05 -7.27 -4.30
N ALA A 42 10.77 -6.88 -4.38
CA ALA A 42 10.18 -5.90 -3.50
C ALA A 42 10.22 -6.35 -2.03
N GLU A 43 9.91 -7.61 -1.73
CA GLU A 43 10.04 -8.17 -0.37
C GLU A 43 11.46 -7.99 0.17
N HIS A 44 12.47 -8.40 -0.60
CA HIS A 44 13.87 -8.26 -0.18
C HIS A 44 14.28 -6.81 0.04
N PHE A 45 13.98 -5.92 -0.91
CA PHE A 45 14.34 -4.51 -0.80
C PHE A 45 13.65 -3.84 0.39
N LEU A 46 12.35 -4.07 0.54
CA LEU A 46 11.58 -3.53 1.66
C LEU A 46 12.03 -4.11 3.01
N THR A 47 12.41 -5.38 3.07
CA THR A 47 12.98 -5.98 4.28
C THR A 47 14.20 -5.19 4.76
N LEU A 48 15.11 -4.85 3.83
CA LEU A 48 16.35 -4.11 4.14
C LEU A 48 16.11 -2.66 4.57
N VAL A 49 14.94 -2.09 4.26
CA VAL A 49 14.60 -0.70 4.61
C VAL A 49 13.70 -0.63 5.84
N ILE A 50 12.67 -1.48 5.90
CA ILE A 50 11.61 -1.41 6.91
C ILE A 50 12.02 -2.09 8.21
N VAL A 51 12.67 -3.26 8.18
CA VAL A 51 13.08 -3.94 9.42
C VAL A 51 14.03 -3.06 10.24
N PRO A 52 15.07 -2.42 9.67
CA PRO A 52 15.91 -1.48 10.42
C PRO A 52 15.15 -0.25 10.93
N ALA A 53 14.15 0.23 10.16
CA ALA A 53 13.31 1.33 10.61
C ALA A 53 12.44 0.93 11.82
N ILE A 54 11.88 -0.29 11.84
CA ILE A 54 11.16 -0.83 13.00
C ILE A 54 12.10 -0.93 14.20
N GLU A 55 13.27 -1.52 14.01
CA GLU A 55 14.27 -1.69 15.06
C GLU A 55 14.74 -0.35 15.66
N LYS A 56 14.81 0.71 14.86
CA LYS A 56 15.29 2.02 15.32
C LYS A 56 14.18 2.91 15.87
N ASP A 57 13.04 2.95 15.20
CA ASP A 57 12.06 4.04 15.36
C ASP A 57 10.79 3.59 16.07
N TYR A 58 10.47 2.29 16.11
CA TYR A 58 9.26 1.80 16.76
C TYR A 58 9.35 1.90 18.30
N GLY A 59 8.43 2.65 18.90
CA GLY A 59 8.44 3.01 20.33
C GLY A 59 9.14 4.34 20.64
N SER A 60 10.07 4.80 19.79
CA SER A 60 10.74 6.09 19.96
C SER A 60 10.04 7.21 19.18
N GLN A 61 9.71 6.96 17.92
CA GLN A 61 9.00 7.90 17.06
C GLN A 61 7.50 7.62 17.09
N LYS A 62 6.71 8.56 17.63
CA LYS A 62 5.26 8.39 17.80
C LYS A 62 4.53 8.20 16.46
N ASP A 63 4.84 9.01 15.46
CA ASP A 63 4.19 8.94 14.15
C ASP A 63 4.46 7.60 13.45
N PHE A 64 5.73 7.16 13.45
CA PHE A 64 6.11 5.85 12.91
C PHE A 64 5.38 4.71 13.64
N THR A 65 5.38 4.76 14.97
CA THR A 65 4.71 3.76 15.82
C THR A 65 3.20 3.71 15.53
N GLN A 66 2.54 4.85 15.40
CA GLN A 66 1.10 4.93 15.11
C GLN A 66 0.75 4.37 13.73
N VAL A 67 1.53 4.71 12.71
CA VAL A 67 1.34 4.15 11.35
C VAL A 67 1.51 2.64 11.37
N TRP A 68 2.52 2.14 12.08
CA TRP A 68 2.76 0.71 12.16
C TRP A 68 1.69 -0.03 12.98
N ASN A 69 1.22 0.56 14.08
CA ASN A 69 0.08 0.04 14.86
C ASN A 69 -1.17 -0.09 14.00
N SER A 70 -1.50 0.96 13.24
CA SER A 70 -2.66 0.97 12.35
C SER A 70 -2.52 -0.09 11.25
N THR A 71 -1.30 -0.29 10.74
CA THR A 71 -1.00 -1.32 9.74
C THR A 71 -1.21 -2.72 10.31
N MET A 72 -0.63 -3.01 11.48
CA MET A 72 -0.77 -4.30 12.17
C MET A 72 -2.23 -4.58 12.55
N GLU A 73 -2.96 -3.57 13.00
CA GLU A 73 -4.36 -3.68 13.36
C GLU A 73 -5.27 -3.91 12.14
N GLY A 74 -5.05 -3.17 11.06
CA GLY A 74 -5.88 -3.22 9.85
C GLY A 74 -5.66 -4.49 9.05
N LEU A 75 -4.41 -4.94 8.93
CA LEU A 75 -4.07 -6.16 8.19
C LEU A 75 -4.14 -7.43 9.05
N LYS A 76 -4.28 -7.29 10.37
CA LYS A 76 -4.17 -8.39 11.34
C LYS A 76 -2.87 -9.17 11.10
N CYS A 77 -1.76 -8.50 11.36
CA CYS A 77 -0.40 -9.02 11.18
C CYS A 77 0.55 -8.47 12.26
N CYS A 78 1.77 -8.97 12.31
CA CYS A 78 2.80 -8.51 13.24
C CYS A 78 4.17 -8.42 12.58
N GLY A 79 4.82 -7.27 12.76
CA GLY A 79 6.13 -7.00 12.18
C GLY A 79 6.09 -6.96 10.66
N PHE A 80 7.25 -6.77 10.03
CA PHE A 80 7.36 -6.86 8.59
C PHE A 80 7.35 -8.34 8.16
N ASN A 81 8.23 -9.12 8.79
CA ASN A 81 8.38 -10.56 8.65
C ASN A 81 7.65 -11.33 9.76
N ASN A 82 7.87 -10.93 11.03
CA ASN A 82 7.31 -11.55 12.23
C ASN A 82 7.59 -10.67 13.48
N TYR A 83 7.28 -11.18 14.67
CA TYR A 83 7.54 -10.48 15.94
C TYR A 83 9.02 -10.20 16.23
N THR A 84 9.96 -10.97 15.64
CA THR A 84 11.41 -10.81 15.89
C THR A 84 11.96 -9.48 15.39
N ASP A 85 11.29 -8.85 14.43
CA ASP A 85 11.64 -7.51 13.93
C ASP A 85 11.63 -6.44 15.04
N PHE A 86 10.95 -6.70 16.17
CA PHE A 86 10.87 -5.78 17.30
C PHE A 86 11.86 -6.08 18.43
N GLU A 87 12.61 -7.20 18.42
CA GLU A 87 13.45 -7.63 19.56
C GLU A 87 14.45 -6.55 20.01
N ASN A 88 14.93 -5.73 19.08
CA ASN A 88 15.89 -4.66 19.36
C ASN A 88 15.26 -3.25 19.40
N SER A 89 13.95 -3.15 19.20
CA SER A 89 13.23 -1.88 19.15
C SER A 89 13.22 -1.15 20.49
N PRO A 90 13.17 0.20 20.49
CA PRO A 90 12.94 0.99 21.71
C PRO A 90 11.72 0.51 22.51
N TYR A 91 10.64 0.13 21.82
CA TYR A 91 9.43 -0.40 22.46
C TYR A 91 9.72 -1.66 23.29
N PHE A 92 10.42 -2.65 22.72
CA PHE A 92 10.74 -3.88 23.43
C PHE A 92 11.68 -3.63 24.62
N LYS A 93 12.67 -2.75 24.45
CA LYS A 93 13.61 -2.38 25.52
C LYS A 93 12.94 -1.70 26.70
N GLU A 94 11.92 -0.90 26.46
CA GLU A 94 11.18 -0.19 27.51
C GLU A 94 10.14 -1.09 28.20
N ASN A 95 9.42 -1.90 27.42
CA ASN A 95 8.27 -2.65 27.92
C ASN A 95 8.58 -4.12 28.26
N ASN A 96 9.76 -4.64 27.87
CA ASN A 96 10.12 -6.06 27.90
C ASN A 96 9.05 -6.98 27.28
N ALA A 97 8.35 -6.45 26.28
CA ALA A 97 7.21 -7.10 25.63
C ALA A 97 7.09 -6.66 24.17
N PHE A 98 6.48 -7.52 23.36
CA PHE A 98 6.15 -7.23 21.97
C PHE A 98 4.85 -6.42 21.87
N PRO A 99 4.59 -5.75 20.74
CA PRO A 99 3.31 -5.10 20.50
C PRO A 99 2.15 -6.08 20.66
N PRO A 100 0.99 -5.66 21.21
CA PRO A 100 -0.15 -6.54 21.47
C PRO A 100 -0.68 -7.23 20.21
N TYR A 101 -0.52 -6.59 19.05
CA TYR A 101 -0.87 -7.15 17.73
C TYR A 101 -0.13 -8.45 17.40
N CYS A 102 1.02 -8.69 18.02
CA CYS A 102 1.83 -9.90 17.83
C CYS A 102 1.34 -11.12 18.63
N CYS A 103 0.43 -10.92 19.57
CA CYS A 103 -0.20 -11.98 20.34
C CYS A 103 -1.70 -12.13 20.04
N PHE A 104 -2.27 -11.25 19.19
CA PHE A 104 -3.71 -11.11 18.93
C PHE A 104 -4.57 -11.27 20.17
N ASP A 105 -4.24 -10.51 21.21
CA ASP A 105 -5.23 -10.25 22.24
C ASP A 105 -6.15 -9.17 21.68
N ASN A 106 -7.45 -9.47 21.62
CA ASN A 106 -8.44 -8.46 21.29
C ASN A 106 -8.33 -7.38 22.37
N VAL A 107 -7.65 -6.26 22.04
CA VAL A 107 -7.43 -5.11 22.93
C VAL A 107 -8.77 -4.56 23.47
N VAL A 108 -9.88 -4.91 22.82
CA VAL A 108 -11.25 -4.49 23.17
C VAL A 108 -11.84 -5.26 24.36
N ASN A 109 -11.39 -6.49 24.67
CA ASN A 109 -12.06 -7.36 25.66
C ASN A 109 -11.12 -8.02 26.67
N SER A 110 -10.02 -7.37 27.05
CA SER A 110 -9.08 -7.95 28.02
C SER A 110 -8.84 -6.96 29.15
N THR A 111 -9.56 -7.14 30.26
CA THR A 111 -9.34 -6.44 31.53
C THR A 111 -8.03 -6.84 32.21
N ASP A 112 -7.35 -7.87 31.68
CA ASP A 112 -5.96 -8.24 31.98
C ASP A 112 -5.21 -8.41 30.65
N THR A 113 -4.70 -7.32 30.07
CA THR A 113 -3.76 -7.42 28.94
C THR A 113 -2.42 -7.84 29.48
N GLU A 114 -2.28 -9.13 29.76
CA GLU A 114 -1.00 -9.75 30.07
C GLU A 114 -0.01 -9.43 28.94
N ALA A 115 1.20 -9.02 29.30
CA ALA A 115 2.20 -8.57 28.35
C ALA A 115 2.45 -9.62 27.26
N CYS A 116 2.59 -9.18 25.99
CA CYS A 116 2.91 -10.06 24.88
C CYS A 116 4.37 -10.51 24.98
N THR A 117 4.61 -11.58 25.74
CA THR A 117 5.92 -12.17 25.93
C THR A 117 6.38 -12.94 24.69
N LYS A 118 7.69 -13.22 24.59
CA LYS A 118 8.27 -14.01 23.50
C LYS A 118 7.56 -15.34 23.28
N LYS A 119 7.29 -16.07 24.37
CA LYS A 119 6.59 -17.36 24.31
C LYS A 119 5.20 -17.22 23.69
N ARG A 120 4.43 -16.20 24.08
CA ARG A 120 3.08 -15.96 23.55
C ARG A 120 3.10 -15.54 22.08
N ALA A 121 4.05 -14.70 21.69
CA ALA A 121 4.23 -14.29 20.29
C ALA A 121 4.61 -15.47 19.39
N GLU A 122 5.45 -16.38 19.91
CA GLU A 122 5.83 -17.62 19.25
C GLU A 122 4.66 -18.62 19.15
N ASP A 123 3.93 -18.83 20.25
CA ASP A 123 2.78 -19.76 20.31
C ASP A 123 1.64 -19.37 19.35
N LYS A 124 1.45 -18.08 19.08
CA LYS A 124 0.36 -17.57 18.21
C LYS A 124 0.70 -17.55 16.72
N VAL A 125 1.96 -17.71 16.33
CA VAL A 125 2.46 -17.76 14.94
C VAL A 125 1.78 -16.73 14.03
N VAL A 126 1.84 -15.46 14.43
CA VAL A 126 1.25 -14.36 13.65
C VAL A 126 2.07 -14.11 12.38
N GLN A 127 1.38 -14.01 11.24
CA GLN A 127 2.02 -13.77 9.96
C GLN A 127 2.54 -12.32 9.84
N GLY A 128 3.71 -12.15 9.20
CA GLY A 128 4.27 -10.84 8.86
C GLY A 128 3.37 -10.01 7.95
N CYS A 129 3.41 -8.68 8.13
CA CYS A 129 2.50 -7.77 7.45
C CYS A 129 2.66 -7.76 5.93
N PHE A 130 3.87 -7.92 5.40
CA PHE A 130 4.06 -7.95 3.95
C PHE A 130 3.39 -9.17 3.29
N LYS A 131 3.61 -10.36 3.87
CA LYS A 131 2.98 -11.59 3.39
C LYS A 131 1.46 -11.54 3.56
N GLN A 132 0.99 -11.00 4.68
CA GLN A 132 -0.45 -10.87 4.94
C GLN A 132 -1.10 -9.87 3.98
N LEU A 133 -0.45 -8.75 3.65
CA LEU A 133 -0.90 -7.81 2.64
C LEU A 133 -1.04 -8.47 1.27
N LEU A 134 -0.01 -9.20 0.81
CA LEU A 134 -0.07 -9.93 -0.46
C LEU A 134 -1.18 -10.98 -0.47
N LYS A 135 -1.36 -11.69 0.65
CA LYS A 135 -2.45 -12.67 0.82
C LYS A 135 -3.82 -11.98 0.74
N SER A 136 -3.99 -10.82 1.38
CA SER A 136 -5.23 -10.04 1.33
C SER A 136 -5.53 -9.52 -0.08
N ILE A 137 -4.52 -9.04 -0.81
CA ILE A 137 -4.68 -8.62 -2.22
C ILE A 137 -5.08 -9.80 -3.10
N ARG A 138 -4.42 -10.96 -2.95
CA ARG A 138 -4.76 -12.17 -3.73
C ARG A 138 -6.15 -12.70 -3.41
N THR A 139 -6.52 -12.70 -2.13
CA THR A 139 -7.83 -13.18 -1.67
C THR A 139 -8.95 -12.27 -2.17
N ASN A 140 -8.72 -10.96 -2.19
CA ASN A 140 -9.67 -9.96 -2.67
C ASN A 140 -9.32 -9.44 -4.07
N ALA A 141 -8.67 -10.27 -4.90
CA ALA A 141 -8.13 -9.84 -6.20
C ALA A 141 -9.22 -9.28 -7.13
N VAL A 142 -10.45 -9.82 -7.03
CA VAL A 142 -11.60 -9.31 -7.79
C VAL A 142 -11.95 -7.89 -7.39
N THR A 143 -12.02 -7.60 -6.09
CA THR A 143 -12.33 -6.26 -5.57
C THR A 143 -11.23 -5.27 -5.94
N VAL A 144 -9.97 -5.63 -5.69
CA VAL A 144 -8.83 -4.75 -5.99
C VAL A 144 -8.71 -4.52 -7.50
N GLY A 145 -8.84 -5.58 -8.31
CA GLY A 145 -8.82 -5.49 -9.76
C GLY A 145 -10.00 -4.68 -10.31
N GLY A 146 -11.18 -4.79 -9.71
CA GLY A 146 -12.35 -3.99 -10.08
C GLY A 146 -12.15 -2.50 -9.82
N VAL A 147 -11.57 -2.14 -8.67
CA VAL A 147 -11.21 -0.74 -8.37
C VAL A 147 -10.18 -0.22 -9.38
N ALA A 148 -9.12 -0.98 -9.66
CA ALA A 148 -8.10 -0.61 -10.63
C ALA A 148 -8.68 -0.45 -12.06
N ALA A 149 -9.52 -1.38 -12.50
CA ALA A 149 -10.20 -1.31 -13.79
C ALA A 149 -11.16 -0.11 -13.86
N GLY A 150 -11.83 0.22 -12.76
CA GLY A 150 -12.68 1.41 -12.65
C GLY A 150 -11.89 2.71 -12.84
N ILE A 151 -10.74 2.83 -12.19
CA ILE A 151 -9.84 3.99 -12.34
C ILE A 151 -9.38 4.12 -13.80
N GLY A 152 -8.80 3.05 -14.37
CA GLY A 152 -8.36 3.08 -15.77
C GLY A 152 -9.49 3.34 -16.76
N GLY A 153 -10.71 2.83 -16.49
CA GLY A 153 -11.90 3.12 -17.28
C GLY A 153 -12.31 4.59 -17.25
N LEU A 154 -12.25 5.23 -16.08
CA LEU A 154 -12.51 6.66 -15.93
C LEU A 154 -11.48 7.51 -16.67
N GLU A 155 -10.20 7.12 -16.64
CA GLU A 155 -9.15 7.80 -17.41
C GLU A 155 -9.38 7.69 -18.93
N LEU A 156 -9.71 6.49 -19.43
CA LEU A 156 -10.05 6.27 -20.84
C LEU A 156 -11.27 7.09 -21.27
N ALA A 157 -12.30 7.16 -20.44
CA ALA A 157 -13.46 7.99 -20.70
C ALA A 157 -13.10 9.48 -20.74
N ALA A 158 -12.29 9.96 -19.79
CA ALA A 158 -11.83 11.35 -19.75
C ALA A 158 -10.96 11.70 -20.98
N MET A 159 -10.08 10.80 -21.42
CA MET A 159 -9.31 10.95 -22.64
C MET A 159 -10.21 11.02 -23.89
N ALA A 160 -11.23 10.16 -23.99
CA ALA A 160 -12.19 10.18 -25.08
C ALA A 160 -13.00 11.49 -25.13
N VAL A 161 -13.48 11.97 -23.98
CA VAL A 161 -14.20 13.25 -23.87
C VAL A 161 -13.29 14.41 -24.25
N SER A 162 -12.01 14.38 -23.86
CA SER A 162 -11.04 15.42 -24.20
C SER A 162 -10.82 15.54 -25.70
N LEU A 163 -10.70 14.40 -26.40
CA LEU A 163 -10.60 14.36 -27.86
C LEU A 163 -11.90 14.81 -28.53
N TYR A 164 -13.05 14.41 -27.99
CA TYR A 164 -14.37 14.83 -28.49
C TYR A 164 -14.54 16.35 -28.39
N LEU A 165 -14.26 16.94 -27.22
CA LEU A 165 -14.34 18.38 -27.01
C LEU A 165 -13.37 19.14 -27.91
N TYR A 166 -12.14 18.65 -28.08
CA TYR A 166 -11.18 19.24 -29.01
C TYR A 166 -11.67 19.24 -30.48
N CYS A 167 -12.42 18.21 -30.88
CA CYS A 167 -13.00 18.13 -32.23
C CYS A 167 -14.27 18.96 -32.39
N ASN A 168 -15.07 19.12 -31.34
CA ASN A 168 -16.38 19.80 -31.38
C ASN A 168 -16.34 21.29 -31.02
N MET A 169 -15.28 21.81 -30.39
CA MET A 169 -15.07 23.27 -30.26
C MET A 169 -14.58 23.89 -31.59
N LYS A 170 -15.28 23.56 -32.68
CA LYS A 170 -15.11 24.11 -34.02
C LYS A 170 -16.05 25.30 -34.22
#